data_AF-A0A1Q3T5G2-F1
#
_entry.id   AF-A0A1Q3T5G2-F1
#
_cell.length_a   1.000
_cell.length_b   1.000
_cell.length_c   1.000
_cell.angle_alpha   90.00
_cell.angle_beta   90.00
_cell.angle_gamma   90.00
#
_symmetry.space_group_name_H-M   'P 1'
#
loop_
_entity.id
_entity.type
_entity.pdbx_description
1 polymer ?
#
loop_
_entity_poly.entity_id
_entity_poly.type
_entity_poly.pdbx_seq_one_letter_code
_entity_poly.pdbx_strand_id
1 'polypeptide(L)'
;MVATINDAPVSTTTIQARPLATIEPNMTPAQIMKMLLEAGVHFGHQTKRWNPKMRPYIFTERNGIHIIDLAQTVTGLEQAAAFVEELAAQGGKLLFVGTKKQAQDVIAEESTRCGQFFVNKRWPGGMLTNFNTTRTRLRYLGELEAQKARGEFEMRTKKEASKLNEQIRKLTEVLGGIKGMPDLPSAMFVIDPHKERIAMLEALRLEIPVIAIGDTNADPDEIDYVVPGNDDAIRSIKIITARLADAFIEGTNRREATRAEQQLSEEEHGGRGDRNDRDRGPRQDRGDRNNRGGGGRNDRNDRGPRQDRNNDRGPRQGQGQHRDNAPAQQAPAAPVAEAAAPAAAPEATTEGENS
;
A
#
# COMPACT_ATOMS: atom_id res chain seq x y z
N MET A 1 25.18 -26.07 -65.80
CA MET A 1 25.04 -24.75 -65.16
C MET A 1 23.99 -24.88 -64.06
N VAL A 2 24.43 -25.09 -62.82
CA VAL A 2 23.55 -25.18 -61.64
C VAL A 2 23.54 -23.77 -61.04
N ALA A 3 22.38 -23.12 -61.05
CA ALA A 3 22.22 -21.77 -60.51
C ALA A 3 22.16 -21.84 -58.98
N THR A 4 23.10 -21.16 -58.34
CA THR A 4 23.22 -21.04 -56.89
C THR A 4 22.14 -20.10 -56.34
N ILE A 5 21.48 -20.56 -55.30
CA ILE A 5 20.46 -19.88 -54.50
C ILE A 5 21.16 -18.79 -53.68
N ASN A 6 20.77 -17.52 -53.86
CA ASN A 6 21.11 -16.43 -52.94
C ASN A 6 19.83 -16.03 -52.21
N ASP A 7 19.62 -16.64 -51.04
CA ASP A 7 18.56 -16.27 -50.11
C ASP A 7 19.15 -15.23 -49.14
N ALA A 8 18.82 -13.96 -49.36
CA ALA A 8 19.21 -12.88 -48.47
C ALA A 8 18.28 -12.88 -47.24
N PRO A 9 18.80 -12.74 -46.01
CA PRO A 9 17.95 -12.73 -44.83
C PRO A 9 17.08 -11.47 -44.83
N VAL A 10 15.77 -11.67 -44.98
CA VAL A 10 14.76 -10.63 -44.75
C VAL A 10 14.90 -10.20 -43.30
N SER A 11 15.43 -8.99 -43.09
CA SER A 11 15.54 -8.37 -41.79
C SER A 11 14.12 -8.18 -41.24
N THR A 12 13.73 -9.06 -40.31
CA THR A 12 12.57 -8.87 -39.47
C THR A 12 12.83 -7.63 -38.62
N THR A 13 12.41 -6.48 -39.13
CA THR A 13 12.28 -5.26 -38.35
C THR A 13 11.29 -5.54 -37.24
N THR A 14 11.81 -5.90 -36.07
CA THR A 14 11.09 -5.87 -34.81
C THR A 14 10.46 -4.49 -34.70
N ILE A 15 9.16 -4.39 -34.93
CA ILE A 15 8.37 -3.22 -34.59
C ILE A 15 8.45 -3.12 -33.07
N GLN A 16 9.42 -2.36 -32.58
CA GLN A 16 9.40 -1.91 -31.20
C GLN A 16 8.13 -1.08 -31.06
N ALA A 17 7.15 -1.63 -30.33
CA ALA A 17 6.00 -0.87 -29.88
C ALA A 17 6.54 0.40 -29.22
N ARG A 18 6.19 1.57 -29.75
CA ARG A 18 6.46 2.84 -29.09
C ARG A 18 6.01 2.70 -27.62
N PRO A 19 6.86 2.99 -26.63
CA PRO A 19 6.36 3.11 -25.28
C PRO A 19 5.28 4.20 -25.31
N LEU A 20 4.10 3.86 -24.78
CA LEU A 20 3.00 4.81 -24.57
C LEU A 20 3.56 5.98 -23.74
N ALA A 21 3.16 7.21 -24.10
CA ALA A 21 3.78 8.43 -23.64
C ALA A 21 3.84 8.55 -22.10
N THR A 22 5.05 8.48 -21.54
CA THR A 22 5.37 8.78 -20.15
C THR A 22 5.59 10.28 -19.98
N ILE A 23 5.23 10.84 -18.83
CA ILE A 23 5.53 12.24 -18.52
C ILE A 23 7.02 12.36 -18.23
N GLU A 24 7.78 12.88 -19.19
CA GLU A 24 9.22 13.09 -19.04
C GLU A 24 9.50 14.34 -18.17
N PRO A 25 10.59 14.35 -17.38
CA PRO A 25 10.90 15.41 -16.43
C PRO A 25 11.12 16.79 -17.07
N ASN A 26 11.43 16.85 -18.37
CA ASN A 26 11.65 18.10 -19.11
C ASN A 26 10.45 18.55 -19.95
N MET A 27 9.27 17.96 -19.75
CA MET A 27 8.06 18.37 -20.47
C MET A 27 7.54 19.72 -19.96
N THR A 28 7.18 20.59 -20.89
CA THR A 28 6.47 21.82 -20.57
C THR A 28 5.05 21.51 -20.06
N PRO A 29 4.47 22.35 -19.19
CA PRO A 29 3.10 22.16 -18.71
C PRO A 29 2.07 22.01 -19.85
N ALA A 30 2.29 22.70 -20.98
CA ALA A 30 1.46 22.58 -22.17
C ALA A 30 1.53 21.18 -22.83
N GLN A 31 2.71 20.56 -22.85
CA GLN A 31 2.88 19.19 -23.36
C GLN A 31 2.21 18.16 -22.44
N ILE A 32 2.34 18.33 -21.12
CA ILE A 32 1.69 17.48 -20.13
C ILE A 32 0.17 17.58 -20.28
N MET A 33 -0.38 18.80 -20.35
CA MET A 33 -1.81 19.02 -20.54
C MET A 33 -2.32 18.38 -21.83
N LYS A 34 -1.57 18.49 -22.94
CA LYS A 34 -1.91 17.84 -24.20
C LYS A 34 -1.95 16.31 -24.06
N MET A 35 -0.98 15.71 -23.37
CA MET A 35 -0.96 14.27 -23.12
C MET A 35 -2.15 13.81 -22.26
N LEU A 36 -2.46 14.53 -21.18
CA LEU A 36 -3.62 14.25 -20.32
C LEU A 36 -4.93 14.36 -21.10
N LEU A 37 -5.02 15.33 -22.02
CA LEU A 37 -6.17 15.49 -22.91
C LEU A 37 -6.30 14.30 -23.88
N GLU A 38 -5.22 13.92 -24.57
CA GLU A 38 -5.19 12.79 -25.52
C GLU A 38 -5.48 11.44 -24.86
N ALA A 39 -5.08 11.30 -23.59
CA ALA A 39 -5.33 10.10 -22.78
C ALA A 39 -6.75 10.02 -22.23
N GLY A 40 -7.53 11.11 -22.29
CA GLY A 40 -8.91 11.16 -21.82
C GLY A 40 -9.06 11.33 -20.30
N VAL A 41 -8.08 11.95 -19.64
CA VAL A 41 -8.08 12.17 -18.17
C VAL A 41 -9.17 13.15 -17.75
N HIS A 42 -9.53 14.09 -18.64
CA HIS A 42 -10.53 15.13 -18.40
C HIS A 42 -11.98 14.64 -18.39
N PHE A 43 -12.25 13.41 -18.82
CA PHE A 43 -13.61 12.87 -18.79
C PHE A 43 -13.94 12.32 -17.40
N GLY A 44 -14.99 12.86 -16.78
CA GLY A 44 -15.57 12.28 -15.57
C GLY A 44 -16.81 11.43 -15.86
N HIS A 45 -17.58 11.17 -14.80
CA HIS A 45 -18.85 10.47 -14.86
C HIS A 45 -20.04 11.36 -15.29
N GLN A 46 -21.21 10.73 -15.42
CA GLN A 46 -22.46 11.39 -15.74
C GLN A 46 -22.91 12.35 -14.62
N THR A 47 -23.63 13.42 -14.98
CA THR A 47 -24.13 14.44 -14.04
C THR A 47 -25.05 13.93 -12.93
N LYS A 48 -25.60 12.72 -13.06
CA LYS A 48 -26.43 12.07 -12.03
C LYS A 48 -25.61 11.36 -10.96
N ARG A 49 -24.34 11.06 -11.22
CA ARG A 49 -23.46 10.22 -10.40
C ARG A 49 -22.25 11.01 -9.89
N TRP A 50 -22.45 12.27 -9.51
CA TRP A 50 -21.38 13.13 -9.03
C TRP A 50 -21.52 13.39 -7.53
N ASN A 51 -20.39 13.65 -6.88
CA ASN A 51 -20.32 14.12 -5.51
C ASN A 51 -20.25 15.66 -5.52
N PRO A 52 -21.18 16.38 -4.85
CA PRO A 52 -21.15 17.84 -4.77
C PRO A 52 -19.84 18.45 -4.28
N LYS A 53 -19.08 17.71 -3.47
CA LYS A 53 -17.76 18.14 -2.97
C LYS A 53 -16.70 18.19 -4.07
N MET A 54 -16.87 17.45 -5.17
CA MET A 54 -15.97 17.50 -6.33
C MET A 54 -16.19 18.73 -7.22
N ARG A 55 -17.18 19.59 -6.91
CA ARG A 55 -17.47 20.83 -7.67
C ARG A 55 -16.23 21.69 -7.96
N PRO A 56 -15.28 21.91 -7.02
CA PRO A 56 -14.09 22.73 -7.29
C PRO A 56 -13.21 22.16 -8.42
N TYR A 57 -13.18 20.84 -8.58
CA TYR A 57 -12.36 20.12 -9.57
C TYR A 57 -13.05 19.95 -10.93
N ILE A 58 -14.35 20.27 -11.01
CA ILE A 58 -15.14 20.15 -12.25
C ILE A 58 -15.09 21.49 -12.99
N PHE A 59 -14.61 21.45 -14.23
CA PHE A 59 -14.53 22.63 -15.10
C PHE A 59 -15.89 22.98 -15.73
N THR A 60 -16.53 22.00 -16.38
CA THR A 60 -17.82 22.20 -17.05
C THR A 60 -18.55 20.88 -17.26
N GLU A 61 -19.76 20.92 -17.81
CA GLU A 61 -20.50 19.74 -18.25
C GLU A 61 -20.77 19.82 -19.76
N ARG A 62 -20.62 18.70 -20.47
CA ARG A 62 -20.92 18.60 -21.90
C ARG A 62 -21.60 17.27 -22.20
N ASN A 63 -22.74 17.31 -22.87
CA ASN A 63 -23.52 16.12 -23.23
C ASN A 63 -23.85 15.21 -22.01
N GLY A 64 -24.07 15.81 -20.84
CA GLY A 64 -24.39 15.08 -19.60
C GLY A 64 -23.20 14.37 -18.94
N ILE A 65 -21.97 14.67 -19.36
CA ILE A 65 -20.72 14.19 -18.77
C ILE A 65 -19.97 15.38 -18.16
N HIS A 66 -19.49 15.23 -16.93
CA HIS A 66 -18.64 16.23 -16.30
C HIS A 66 -17.23 16.22 -16.90
N ILE A 67 -16.67 17.40 -17.11
CA ILE A 67 -15.30 17.61 -17.56
C ILE A 67 -14.50 18.10 -16.37
N ILE A 68 -13.45 17.37 -16.04
CA ILE A 68 -12.51 17.67 -14.95
C ILE A 68 -11.51 18.73 -15.41
N ASP A 69 -11.14 19.64 -14.52
CA ASP A 69 -10.13 20.67 -14.78
C ASP A 69 -8.71 20.06 -14.79
N LEU A 70 -8.11 19.99 -15.98
CA LEU A 70 -6.77 19.46 -16.17
C LEU A 70 -5.68 20.31 -15.50
N ALA A 71 -5.89 21.60 -15.28
CA ALA A 71 -4.91 22.42 -14.57
C ALA A 71 -4.77 21.93 -13.12
N GLN A 72 -5.90 21.63 -12.48
CA GLN A 72 -5.92 21.03 -11.14
C GLN A 72 -5.38 19.61 -11.14
N THR A 73 -5.61 18.83 -12.21
CA THR A 73 -4.96 17.52 -12.38
C THR A 73 -3.44 17.62 -12.37
N VAL A 74 -2.86 18.58 -13.12
CA VAL A 74 -1.40 18.78 -13.17
C VAL A 74 -0.87 19.16 -11.79
N THR A 75 -1.48 20.14 -11.12
CA THR A 75 -1.07 20.55 -9.77
C THR A 75 -1.19 19.41 -8.75
N GLY A 76 -2.30 18.67 -8.74
CA GLY A 76 -2.49 17.53 -7.85
C GLY A 76 -1.49 16.40 -8.12
N LEU A 77 -1.18 16.13 -9.39
CA LEU A 77 -0.17 15.14 -9.78
C LEU A 77 1.24 15.54 -9.35
N GLU A 78 1.61 16.83 -9.47
CA GLU A 78 2.91 17.34 -9.01
C GLU A 78 3.05 17.24 -7.49
N GLN A 79 2.00 17.61 -6.74
CA GLN A 79 1.98 17.48 -5.28
C GLN A 79 2.09 16.02 -4.83
N ALA A 80 1.31 15.13 -5.45
CA ALA A 80 1.38 13.70 -5.18
C ALA A 80 2.76 13.11 -5.52
N ALA A 81 3.35 13.49 -6.67
CA ALA A 81 4.67 13.03 -7.08
C ALA A 81 5.76 13.51 -6.11
N ALA A 82 5.72 14.77 -5.67
CA ALA A 82 6.67 15.30 -4.69
C ALA A 82 6.57 14.58 -3.34
N PHE A 83 5.35 14.30 -2.87
CA PHE A 83 5.15 13.51 -1.65
C PHE A 83 5.69 12.08 -1.77
N VAL A 84 5.42 11.40 -2.90
CA VAL A 84 5.92 10.05 -3.17
C VAL A 84 7.45 10.00 -3.25
N GLU A 85 8.06 11.02 -3.87
CA GLU A 85 9.51 11.13 -3.95
C GLU A 85 10.15 11.25 -2.56
N GLU A 86 9.58 12.11 -1.70
CA GLU A 86 10.05 12.28 -0.32
C GLU A 86 9.83 11.00 0.51
N LEU A 87 8.69 10.34 0.34
CA LEU A 87 8.40 9.06 0.99
C LEU A 87 9.45 8.00 0.62
N ALA A 88 9.81 7.91 -0.66
CA ALA A 88 10.83 6.99 -1.14
C ALA A 88 12.23 7.37 -0.65
N ALA A 89 12.53 8.67 -0.58
CA ALA A 89 13.79 9.20 -0.04
C ALA A 89 14.00 8.80 1.43
N GLN A 90 12.91 8.72 2.21
CA GLN A 90 12.92 8.25 3.60
C GLN A 90 12.95 6.71 3.73
N GLY A 91 12.80 5.98 2.62
CA GLY A 91 12.74 4.53 2.60
C GLY A 91 11.37 3.94 2.95
N GLY A 92 10.32 4.77 2.91
CA GLY A 92 8.93 4.35 3.09
C GLY A 92 8.47 3.38 2.02
N LYS A 93 7.35 2.69 2.29
CA LYS A 93 6.75 1.73 1.35
C LYS A 93 5.43 2.28 0.82
N LEU A 94 5.24 2.17 -0.50
CA LEU A 94 4.01 2.57 -1.17
C LEU A 94 3.20 1.32 -1.55
N LEU A 95 1.90 1.33 -1.27
CA LEU A 95 0.98 0.27 -1.68
C LEU A 95 0.04 0.78 -2.78
N PHE A 96 0.10 0.15 -3.96
CA PHE A 96 -0.77 0.45 -5.09
C PHE A 96 -2.06 -0.39 -5.01
N VAL A 97 -3.22 0.25 -5.08
CA VAL A 97 -4.53 -0.41 -4.92
C VAL A 97 -5.46 -0.06 -6.07
N GLY A 98 -6.02 -1.07 -6.71
CA GLY A 98 -7.08 -0.87 -7.70
C GLY A 98 -7.61 -2.19 -8.24
N THR A 99 -8.87 -2.49 -7.95
CA THR A 99 -9.52 -3.74 -8.37
C THR A 99 -10.29 -3.61 -9.68
N LYS A 100 -10.43 -2.40 -10.22
CA LYS A 100 -11.03 -2.15 -11.55
C LYS A 100 -10.27 -2.92 -12.62
N LYS A 101 -11.00 -3.53 -13.57
CA LYS A 101 -10.42 -4.28 -14.70
C LYS A 101 -9.38 -3.45 -15.47
N GLN A 102 -9.66 -2.15 -15.61
CA GLN A 102 -8.81 -1.19 -16.32
C GLN A 102 -7.52 -0.84 -15.55
N ALA A 103 -7.52 -1.02 -14.23
CA ALA A 103 -6.40 -0.72 -13.36
C ALA A 103 -5.52 -1.95 -13.04
N GLN A 104 -6.07 -3.17 -13.12
CA GLN A 104 -5.41 -4.35 -12.54
C GLN A 104 -4.01 -4.62 -13.10
N ASP A 105 -3.88 -4.55 -14.43
CA ASP A 105 -2.65 -4.87 -15.14
C ASP A 105 -1.65 -3.72 -15.02
N VAL A 106 -2.13 -2.48 -15.12
CA VAL A 106 -1.31 -1.26 -14.97
C VAL A 106 -0.67 -1.20 -13.58
N ILE A 107 -1.47 -1.42 -12.53
CA ILE A 107 -0.96 -1.41 -11.16
C ILE A 107 0.09 -2.49 -10.96
N ALA A 108 -0.15 -3.71 -11.46
CA ALA A 108 0.80 -4.81 -11.30
C ALA A 108 2.13 -4.54 -12.05
N GLU A 109 2.05 -4.00 -13.27
CA GLU A 109 3.20 -3.64 -14.10
C GLU A 109 4.04 -2.55 -13.42
N GLU A 110 3.43 -1.42 -13.07
CA GLU A 110 4.14 -0.24 -12.55
C GLU A 110 4.67 -0.43 -11.12
N SER A 111 3.90 -1.11 -10.24
CA SER A 111 4.38 -1.41 -8.88
C SER A 111 5.56 -2.39 -8.89
N THR A 112 5.52 -3.41 -9.77
CA THR A 112 6.64 -4.33 -9.94
C THR A 112 7.87 -3.59 -10.47
N ARG A 113 7.68 -2.63 -11.39
CA ARG A 113 8.75 -1.80 -11.94
C ARG A 113 9.45 -0.95 -10.88
N CYS A 114 8.71 -0.34 -9.94
CA CYS A 114 9.29 0.44 -8.84
C CYS A 114 9.61 -0.39 -7.58
N GLY A 115 9.47 -1.72 -7.65
CA GLY A 115 9.76 -2.63 -6.54
C GLY A 115 8.84 -2.45 -5.33
N GLN A 116 7.62 -1.96 -5.55
CA GLN A 116 6.62 -1.71 -4.52
C GLN A 116 5.49 -2.74 -4.54
N PHE A 117 4.62 -2.66 -3.53
CA PHE A 117 3.56 -3.63 -3.29
C PHE A 117 2.27 -3.22 -4.00
N PHE A 118 1.41 -4.20 -4.30
CA PHE A 118 0.13 -3.92 -4.93
C PHE A 118 -1.02 -4.86 -4.52
N VAL A 119 -2.24 -4.39 -4.74
CA VAL A 119 -3.48 -5.17 -4.68
C VAL A 119 -4.31 -4.85 -5.91
N ASN A 120 -4.43 -5.81 -6.83
CA ASN A 120 -5.10 -5.61 -8.11
C ASN A 120 -6.36 -6.46 -8.33
N LYS A 121 -6.63 -7.45 -7.46
CA LYS A 121 -7.81 -8.34 -7.61
C LYS A 121 -8.95 -7.97 -6.68
N ARG A 122 -8.78 -8.20 -5.38
CA ARG A 122 -9.81 -7.93 -4.38
C ARG A 122 -9.14 -7.50 -3.08
N TRP A 123 -9.65 -6.44 -2.47
CA TRP A 123 -9.29 -6.05 -1.12
C TRP A 123 -10.04 -6.90 -0.08
N PRO A 124 -9.38 -7.80 0.67
CA PRO A 124 -10.01 -8.44 1.81
C PRO A 124 -10.10 -7.43 2.97
N GLY A 125 -11.29 -7.26 3.56
CA GLY A 125 -11.43 -6.43 4.74
C GLY A 125 -10.58 -6.93 5.90
N GLY A 126 -9.95 -6.01 6.62
CA GLY A 126 -9.00 -6.32 7.69
C GLY A 126 -7.56 -6.48 7.20
N MET A 127 -7.26 -6.16 5.94
CA MET A 127 -5.93 -6.37 5.37
C MET A 127 -4.86 -5.57 6.11
N LEU A 128 -5.14 -4.31 6.41
CA LEU A 128 -4.24 -3.42 7.14
C LEU A 128 -4.58 -3.40 8.63
N THR A 129 -5.86 -3.25 8.96
CA THR A 129 -6.31 -3.13 10.36
C THR A 129 -6.09 -4.41 11.17
N ASN A 130 -6.04 -5.58 10.52
CA ASN A 130 -5.68 -6.85 11.13
C ASN A 130 -4.44 -7.48 10.44
N PHE A 131 -3.38 -6.67 10.31
CA PHE A 131 -2.17 -7.07 9.60
C PHE A 131 -1.51 -8.35 10.15
N ASN A 132 -1.60 -8.61 11.46
CA ASN A 132 -1.06 -9.85 12.06
C ASN A 132 -1.68 -11.12 11.45
N THR A 133 -2.99 -11.08 11.17
CA THR A 133 -3.68 -12.20 10.52
C THR A 133 -3.28 -12.30 9.05
N THR A 134 -3.19 -11.17 8.35
CA THR A 134 -2.70 -11.10 6.96
C THR A 134 -1.28 -11.67 6.84
N ARG A 135 -0.37 -11.33 7.76
CA ARG A 135 1.00 -11.83 7.82
C ARG A 135 1.05 -13.33 8.03
N THR A 136 0.16 -13.87 8.87
CA THR A 136 0.04 -15.32 9.06
C THR A 136 -0.41 -16.03 7.78
N ARG A 137 -1.35 -15.44 7.03
CA ARG A 137 -1.78 -15.96 5.73
C ARG A 137 -0.69 -15.89 4.67
N LEU A 138 0.11 -14.82 4.65
CA LEU A 138 1.28 -14.68 3.79
C LEU A 138 2.35 -15.74 4.07
N ARG A 139 2.64 -16.00 5.35
CA ARG A 139 3.57 -17.07 5.75
C ARG A 139 3.06 -18.43 5.30
N TYR A 140 1.78 -18.71 5.50
CA TYR A 140 1.15 -19.95 5.05
C TYR A 140 1.23 -20.12 3.51
N LEU A 141 1.03 -19.05 2.73
CA LEU A 141 1.24 -19.08 1.29
C LEU A 141 2.70 -19.45 0.93
N GLY A 142 3.68 -18.83 1.59
CA GLY A 142 5.09 -19.15 1.37
C GLY A 142 5.45 -20.59 1.74
N GLU A 143 4.86 -21.14 2.81
CA GLU A 143 5.00 -22.55 3.18
C GLU A 143 4.45 -23.49 2.12
N LEU A 144 3.25 -23.20 1.57
CA LEU A 144 2.64 -24.01 0.50
C LEU A 144 3.46 -23.98 -0.79
N GLU A 145 3.96 -22.82 -1.19
CA GLU A 145 4.84 -22.70 -2.35
C GLU A 145 6.15 -23.45 -2.16
N ALA A 146 6.74 -23.39 -0.95
CA ALA A 146 7.96 -24.12 -0.62
C ALA A 146 7.73 -25.65 -0.63
N GLN A 147 6.60 -26.13 -0.10
CA GLN A 147 6.21 -27.56 -0.18
C GLN A 147 6.05 -28.01 -1.64
N LYS A 148 5.39 -27.18 -2.46
CA LYS A 148 5.23 -27.43 -3.90
C LYS A 148 6.59 -27.49 -4.61
N ALA A 149 7.50 -26.56 -4.31
CA ALA A 149 8.84 -26.53 -4.89
C ALA A 149 9.70 -27.75 -4.50
N ARG A 150 9.49 -28.31 -3.30
CA ARG A 150 10.15 -29.54 -2.84
C ARG A 150 9.56 -30.84 -3.43
N GLY A 151 8.53 -30.75 -4.27
CA GLY A 151 7.89 -31.93 -4.87
C GLY A 151 6.95 -32.70 -3.92
N GLU A 152 6.65 -32.17 -2.73
CA GLU A 152 5.80 -32.86 -1.74
C GLU A 152 4.36 -33.11 -2.26
N PHE A 153 3.92 -32.36 -3.26
CA PHE A 153 2.58 -32.49 -3.83
C PHE A 153 2.46 -33.74 -4.71
N GLU A 154 3.56 -34.22 -5.28
CA GLU A 154 3.61 -35.42 -6.12
C GLU A 154 3.44 -36.70 -5.29
N MET A 155 3.80 -36.64 -4.00
CA MET A 155 3.63 -37.74 -3.04
C MET A 155 2.20 -37.83 -2.49
N ARG A 156 1.31 -36.89 -2.85
CA ARG A 156 -0.09 -36.86 -2.40
C ARG A 156 -1.04 -37.38 -3.47
N THR A 157 -2.27 -37.67 -3.07
CA THR A 157 -3.31 -38.03 -4.03
C THR A 157 -3.61 -36.87 -4.98
N LYS A 158 -3.97 -37.16 -6.24
CA LYS A 158 -4.30 -36.13 -7.25
C LYS A 158 -5.36 -35.12 -6.74
N LYS A 159 -6.33 -35.59 -5.95
CA LYS A 159 -7.39 -34.77 -5.36
C LYS A 159 -6.85 -33.79 -4.31
N GLU A 160 -5.93 -34.23 -3.46
CA GLU A 160 -5.29 -33.37 -2.44
C GLU A 160 -4.33 -32.38 -3.08
N ALA A 161 -3.49 -32.84 -4.01
CA ALA A 161 -2.59 -31.97 -4.76
C ALA A 161 -3.36 -30.88 -5.53
N SER A 162 -4.51 -31.23 -6.13
CA SER A 162 -5.39 -30.26 -6.79
C SER A 162 -5.97 -29.24 -5.81
N LYS A 163 -6.44 -29.67 -4.63
CA LYS A 163 -6.94 -28.76 -3.58
C LYS A 163 -5.87 -27.78 -3.10
N LEU A 164 -4.64 -28.25 -2.90
CA LEU A 164 -3.53 -27.39 -2.48
C LEU A 164 -3.13 -26.41 -3.57
N ASN A 165 -3.09 -26.85 -4.83
CA ASN A 165 -2.84 -25.94 -5.96
C ASN A 165 -3.92 -24.86 -6.08
N GLU A 166 -5.19 -25.21 -5.88
CA GLU A 166 -6.28 -24.24 -5.88
C GLU A 166 -6.19 -23.25 -4.71
N GLN A 167 -5.75 -23.73 -3.54
CA GLN A 167 -5.48 -22.85 -2.39
C GLN A 167 -4.33 -21.88 -2.68
N ILE A 168 -3.21 -22.35 -3.24
CA ILE A 168 -2.10 -21.50 -3.67
C ILE A 168 -2.63 -20.45 -4.66
N ARG A 169 -3.34 -20.87 -5.71
CA ARG A 169 -3.87 -19.96 -6.73
C ARG A 169 -4.72 -18.84 -6.12
N LYS A 170 -5.68 -19.19 -5.27
CA LYS A 170 -6.55 -18.21 -4.59
C LYS A 170 -5.78 -17.26 -3.68
N LEU A 171 -4.80 -17.77 -2.93
CA LEU A 171 -3.99 -16.97 -2.04
C LEU A 171 -3.04 -16.05 -2.81
N THR A 172 -2.41 -16.53 -3.89
CA THR A 172 -1.55 -15.73 -4.77
C THR A 172 -2.35 -14.64 -5.49
N GLU A 173 -3.56 -14.94 -5.96
CA GLU A 173 -4.44 -13.95 -6.59
C GLU A 173 -4.78 -12.76 -5.66
N VAL A 174 -4.92 -13.00 -4.35
CA VAL A 174 -5.32 -11.96 -3.39
C VAL A 174 -4.13 -11.30 -2.69
N LEU A 175 -3.14 -12.09 -2.28
CA LEU A 175 -2.03 -11.64 -1.43
C LEU A 175 -0.68 -11.58 -2.16
N GLY A 176 -0.61 -11.99 -3.43
CA GLY A 176 0.64 -12.08 -4.18
C GLY A 176 1.39 -10.74 -4.28
N GLY A 177 0.66 -9.64 -4.49
CA GLY A 177 1.26 -8.32 -4.65
C GLY A 177 1.76 -7.67 -3.35
N ILE A 178 1.39 -8.19 -2.18
CA ILE A 178 1.92 -7.76 -0.86
C ILE A 178 2.91 -8.77 -0.27
N LYS A 179 3.33 -9.75 -1.07
CA LYS A 179 4.29 -10.75 -0.64
C LYS A 179 5.64 -10.09 -0.36
N GLY A 180 6.21 -10.37 0.81
CA GLY A 180 7.49 -9.79 1.22
C GLY A 180 7.37 -8.41 1.87
N MET A 181 6.16 -7.88 2.05
CA MET A 181 5.93 -6.65 2.80
C MET A 181 6.21 -6.89 4.30
N PRO A 182 7.24 -6.24 4.89
CA PRO A 182 7.64 -6.53 6.26
C PRO A 182 6.63 -5.98 7.27
N ASP A 183 6.19 -4.74 7.07
CA ASP A 183 5.34 -3.95 7.96
C ASP A 183 4.27 -3.20 7.15
N LEU A 184 3.43 -2.41 7.81
CA LEU A 184 2.40 -1.61 7.15
C LEU A 184 3.01 -0.63 6.13
N PRO A 185 2.30 -0.33 5.02
CA PRO A 185 2.75 0.67 4.07
C PRO A 185 2.74 2.07 4.71
N SER A 186 3.68 2.91 4.27
CA SER A 186 3.81 4.29 4.73
C SER A 186 2.84 5.24 4.01
N ALA A 187 2.40 4.87 2.81
CA ALA A 187 1.34 5.55 2.07
C ALA A 187 0.63 4.57 1.13
N MET A 188 -0.56 4.95 0.68
CA MET A 188 -1.34 4.20 -0.30
C MET A 188 -1.63 5.04 -1.53
N PHE A 189 -1.53 4.43 -2.71
CA PHE A 189 -2.06 4.98 -3.95
C PHE A 189 -3.28 4.18 -4.39
N VAL A 190 -4.43 4.83 -4.50
CA VAL A 190 -5.73 4.18 -4.73
C VAL A 190 -6.35 4.66 -6.04
N ILE A 191 -6.81 3.70 -6.86
CA ILE A 191 -7.58 3.97 -8.08
C ILE A 191 -9.05 3.64 -7.81
N ASP A 192 -9.92 4.63 -8.03
CA ASP A 192 -11.33 4.63 -7.64
C ASP A 192 -11.54 4.47 -6.11
N PRO A 193 -11.44 5.55 -5.32
CA PRO A 193 -11.70 5.51 -3.88
C PRO A 193 -13.15 5.12 -3.54
N HIS A 194 -14.11 5.37 -4.44
CA HIS A 194 -15.50 4.97 -4.24
C HIS A 194 -15.65 3.44 -4.29
N LYS A 195 -14.97 2.77 -5.23
CA LYS A 195 -14.96 1.30 -5.32
C LYS A 195 -14.08 0.67 -4.25
N GLU A 196 -12.95 1.28 -3.91
CA GLU A 196 -12.01 0.79 -2.89
C GLU A 196 -12.33 1.31 -1.47
N ARG A 197 -13.62 1.52 -1.15
CA ARG A 197 -14.04 2.15 0.11
C ARG A 197 -13.50 1.44 1.36
N ILE A 198 -13.39 0.11 1.34
CA ILE A 198 -12.85 -0.65 2.48
C ILE A 198 -11.38 -0.30 2.69
N ALA A 199 -10.60 -0.18 1.62
CA ALA A 199 -9.19 0.20 1.70
C ALA A 199 -9.04 1.63 2.25
N MET A 200 -9.86 2.58 1.76
CA MET A 200 -9.90 3.96 2.25
C MET A 200 -10.21 4.03 3.75
N LEU A 201 -11.23 3.30 4.21
CA LEU A 201 -11.62 3.30 5.63
C LEU A 201 -10.57 2.66 6.53
N GLU A 202 -9.86 1.63 6.05
CA GLU A 202 -8.75 1.03 6.79
C GLU A 202 -7.54 1.96 6.86
N ALA A 203 -7.21 2.65 5.77
CA ALA A 203 -6.15 3.65 5.72
C ALA A 203 -6.42 4.81 6.70
N LEU A 204 -7.63 5.36 6.65
CA LEU A 204 -8.07 6.44 7.54
C LEU A 204 -7.97 6.05 9.01
N ARG A 205 -8.37 4.82 9.37
CA ARG A 205 -8.29 4.31 10.75
C ARG A 205 -6.87 4.14 11.27
N LEU A 206 -5.93 3.90 10.37
CA LEU A 206 -4.52 3.69 10.69
C LEU A 206 -3.68 4.94 10.43
N GLU A 207 -4.32 6.05 10.06
CA GLU A 207 -3.67 7.32 9.72
C GLU A 207 -2.60 7.16 8.62
N ILE A 208 -2.85 6.24 7.68
CA ILE A 208 -1.98 6.04 6.52
C ILE A 208 -2.39 7.06 5.44
N PRO A 209 -1.48 7.93 4.99
CA PRO A 209 -1.80 8.93 3.98
C PRO A 209 -2.19 8.28 2.64
N VAL A 210 -3.22 8.82 2.02
CA VAL A 210 -3.81 8.32 0.78
C VAL A 210 -3.67 9.31 -0.36
N ILE A 211 -3.09 8.83 -1.45
CA ILE A 211 -3.07 9.45 -2.76
C ILE A 211 -4.12 8.74 -3.60
N ALA A 212 -5.01 9.45 -4.28
CA ALA A 212 -6.00 8.78 -5.11
C ALA A 212 -6.34 9.53 -6.40
N ILE A 213 -6.67 8.76 -7.44
CA ILE A 213 -7.32 9.30 -8.64
C ILE A 213 -8.78 9.53 -8.30
N GLY A 214 -9.17 10.81 -8.24
CA GLY A 214 -10.53 11.23 -7.95
C GLY A 214 -11.29 11.55 -9.23
N ASP A 215 -12.23 10.71 -9.62
CA ASP A 215 -13.29 11.08 -10.57
C ASP A 215 -14.38 11.87 -9.81
N THR A 216 -15.30 12.45 -10.54
CA THR A 216 -16.43 13.26 -10.10
C THR A 216 -17.37 12.61 -9.08
N ASN A 217 -17.34 11.29 -8.90
CA ASN A 217 -18.10 10.56 -7.86
C ASN A 217 -17.31 10.36 -6.55
N ALA A 218 -16.01 10.63 -6.52
CA ALA A 218 -15.17 10.48 -5.34
C ALA A 218 -15.50 11.52 -4.25
N ASP A 219 -15.20 11.22 -2.98
CA ASP A 219 -15.20 12.21 -1.90
C ASP A 219 -13.76 12.72 -1.69
N PRO A 220 -13.46 14.00 -2.00
CA PRO A 220 -12.12 14.54 -1.85
C PRO A 220 -11.68 14.67 -0.38
N ASP A 221 -12.61 14.67 0.58
CA ASP A 221 -12.27 14.81 2.00
C ASP A 221 -11.67 13.52 2.60
N GLU A 222 -11.86 12.37 1.94
CA GLU A 222 -11.28 11.08 2.37
C GLU A 222 -9.86 10.86 1.82
N ILE A 223 -9.30 11.82 1.07
CA ILE A 223 -8.06 11.68 0.30
C ILE A 223 -7.11 12.83 0.64
N ASP A 224 -5.89 12.51 1.09
CA ASP A 224 -4.89 13.53 1.45
C ASP A 224 -4.30 14.23 0.22
N TYR A 225 -4.04 13.46 -0.84
CA TYR A 225 -3.50 13.95 -2.11
C TYR A 225 -4.41 13.54 -3.27
N VAL A 226 -5.34 14.43 -3.62
CA VAL A 226 -6.29 14.21 -4.72
C VAL A 226 -5.61 14.50 -6.06
N VAL A 227 -5.64 13.54 -6.97
CA VAL A 227 -5.33 13.74 -8.40
C VAL A 227 -6.64 13.68 -9.18
N PRO A 228 -7.27 14.82 -9.51
CA PRO A 228 -8.52 14.83 -10.27
C PRO A 228 -8.32 14.18 -11.63
N GLY A 229 -9.11 13.17 -11.98
CA GLY A 229 -8.96 12.51 -13.27
C GLY A 229 -9.85 11.30 -13.48
N ASN A 230 -9.87 10.83 -14.71
CA ASN A 230 -10.64 9.66 -15.14
C ASN A 230 -10.01 8.36 -14.61
N ASP A 231 -10.78 7.60 -13.83
CA ASP A 231 -10.38 6.31 -13.26
C ASP A 231 -10.92 5.08 -14.05
N ASP A 232 -11.68 5.32 -15.13
CA ASP A 232 -12.23 4.28 -16.01
C ASP A 232 -11.41 4.09 -17.30
N ALA A 233 -10.61 5.09 -17.69
CA ALA A 233 -9.75 5.00 -18.88
C ALA A 233 -8.38 4.40 -18.55
N ILE A 234 -8.02 3.29 -19.22
CA ILE A 234 -6.72 2.61 -19.06
C ILE A 234 -5.55 3.58 -19.33
N ARG A 235 -5.66 4.43 -20.36
CA ARG A 235 -4.61 5.41 -20.70
C ARG A 235 -4.43 6.47 -19.62
N SER A 236 -5.52 6.93 -19.01
CA SER A 236 -5.50 7.89 -17.90
C SER A 236 -4.80 7.27 -16.68
N ILE A 237 -5.27 6.10 -16.26
CA ILE A 237 -4.69 5.32 -15.16
C ILE A 237 -3.19 5.07 -15.39
N LYS A 238 -2.80 4.65 -16.59
CA LYS A 238 -1.40 4.36 -16.91
C LYS A 238 -0.49 5.58 -16.80
N ILE A 239 -0.89 6.73 -17.34
CA ILE A 239 -0.06 7.95 -17.27
C ILE A 239 0.14 8.41 -15.83
N ILE A 240 -0.94 8.46 -15.04
CA ILE A 240 -0.86 8.90 -13.64
C ILE A 240 -0.03 7.91 -12.81
N THR A 241 -0.31 6.61 -12.94
CA THR A 241 0.40 5.56 -12.19
C THR A 241 1.88 5.51 -12.56
N ALA A 242 2.21 5.62 -13.85
CA ALA A 242 3.59 5.64 -14.33
C ALA A 242 4.37 6.83 -13.75
N ARG A 243 3.78 8.04 -13.77
CA ARG A 243 4.44 9.22 -13.21
C ARG A 243 4.73 9.09 -11.72
N LEU A 244 3.81 8.50 -10.94
CA LEU A 244 4.02 8.24 -9.51
C LEU A 244 5.07 7.16 -9.28
N ALA A 245 5.10 6.11 -10.11
CA ALA A 245 6.13 5.08 -10.05
C ALA A 245 7.51 5.64 -10.40
N ASP A 246 7.62 6.55 -11.38
CA ASP A 246 8.86 7.26 -11.70
C ASP A 246 9.33 8.12 -10.54
N ALA A 247 8.43 8.90 -9.92
CA ALA A 247 8.75 9.70 -8.74
C ALA A 247 9.26 8.85 -7.56
N PHE A 248 8.72 7.65 -7.37
CA PHE A 248 9.19 6.71 -6.36
C PHE A 248 10.62 6.22 -6.66
N ILE A 249 10.92 5.91 -7.92
CA ILE A 249 12.27 5.49 -8.35
C ILE A 249 13.26 6.65 -8.18
N GLU A 250 12.88 7.88 -8.56
CA GLU A 250 13.69 9.09 -8.37
C GLU A 250 14.05 9.29 -6.89
N GLY A 251 13.08 9.17 -5.99
CA GLY A 251 13.30 9.27 -4.55
C GLY A 251 14.17 8.14 -3.98
N THR A 252 14.00 6.92 -4.49
CA THR A 252 14.85 5.78 -4.10
C THR A 252 16.31 6.00 -4.52
N ASN A 253 16.55 6.45 -5.74
CA ASN A 253 17.89 6.76 -6.24
C ASN A 253 18.53 7.89 -5.43
N ARG A 254 17.75 8.92 -5.07
CA ARG A 254 18.20 10.01 -4.20
C ARG A 254 18.66 9.49 -2.84
N ARG A 255 17.89 8.58 -2.23
CA ARG A 255 18.26 7.93 -0.95
C ARG A 255 19.56 7.15 -1.05
N GLU A 256 19.75 6.40 -2.13
CA GLU A 256 20.97 5.61 -2.35
C GLU A 256 22.19 6.50 -2.53
N ALA A 257 22.07 7.59 -3.29
CA ALA A 257 23.13 8.59 -3.45
C ALA A 257 23.53 9.21 -2.10
N THR A 258 22.56 9.72 -1.33
CA THR A 258 22.82 10.29 0.00
C THR A 258 23.49 9.29 0.94
N ARG A 259 23.09 8.01 0.90
CA ARG A 259 23.70 6.96 1.73
C ARG A 259 25.13 6.65 1.31
N ALA A 260 25.42 6.64 0.00
CA ALA A 260 26.77 6.43 -0.51
C ALA A 260 27.70 7.59 -0.11
N GLU A 261 27.23 8.83 -0.19
CA GLU A 261 27.98 10.01 0.24
C GLU A 261 28.29 9.99 1.75
N GLN A 262 27.33 9.59 2.58
CA GLN A 262 27.54 9.43 4.02
C GLN A 262 28.61 8.38 4.33
N GLN A 263 28.56 7.22 3.67
CA GLN A 263 29.55 6.15 3.87
C GLN A 263 30.97 6.60 3.48
N LEU A 264 31.13 7.31 2.36
CA LEU A 264 32.42 7.88 1.96
C LEU A 264 32.95 8.86 3.00
N SER A 265 32.08 9.72 3.56
CA SER A 265 32.49 10.69 4.58
C SER A 265 32.92 10.05 5.91
N GLU A 266 32.27 8.94 6.30
CA GLU A 266 32.59 8.17 7.50
C GLU A 266 33.92 7.41 7.36
N GLU A 267 34.20 6.85 6.17
CA GLU A 267 35.47 6.19 5.87
C GLU A 267 36.65 7.19 5.86
N GLU A 268 36.46 8.40 5.32
CA GLU A 268 37.48 9.46 5.33
C GLU A 268 37.79 9.98 6.74
N HIS A 269 36.78 10.08 7.62
CA HIS A 269 36.97 10.51 9.02
C HIS A 269 37.47 9.39 9.95
N GLY A 270 37.09 8.13 9.70
CA GLY A 270 37.56 6.97 10.46
C GLY A 270 39.05 6.64 10.26
N GLY A 271 39.64 7.03 9.12
CA GLY A 271 41.04 6.75 8.78
C GLY A 271 42.09 7.64 9.48
N ARG A 272 41.69 8.69 10.22
CA ARG A 272 42.62 9.63 10.88
C ARG A 272 42.86 9.36 12.38
N GLY A 273 42.18 8.38 12.97
CA GLY A 273 42.20 8.14 14.42
C GLY A 273 43.33 7.28 15.00
N ASP A 274 44.08 6.51 14.18
CA ASP A 274 45.00 5.47 14.69
C ASP A 274 46.47 5.67 14.30
N ARG A 275 46.99 6.91 14.34
CA ARG A 275 48.40 7.21 14.04
C ARG A 275 49.16 8.00 15.10
N ASN A 276 48.66 8.10 16.34
CA ASN A 276 49.33 8.93 17.35
C ASN A 276 49.59 8.30 18.73
N ASP A 277 49.50 6.97 18.89
CA ASP A 277 49.74 6.33 20.19
C ASP A 277 50.93 5.33 20.19
N ARG A 278 51.95 5.55 19.35
CA ARG A 278 53.19 4.74 19.31
C ARG A 278 54.48 5.50 19.67
N ASP A 279 54.39 6.65 20.33
CA ASP A 279 55.59 7.41 20.72
C ASP A 279 55.63 7.84 22.21
N ARG A 280 55.15 6.97 23.11
CA ARG A 280 55.49 7.03 24.54
C ARG A 280 56.51 5.95 24.87
N GLY A 281 57.79 6.31 24.75
CA GLY A 281 58.91 5.46 25.12
C GLY A 281 58.91 5.00 26.59
N PRO A 282 59.65 3.94 26.92
CA PRO A 282 59.67 3.36 28.26
C PRO A 282 60.38 4.29 29.25
N ARG A 283 59.66 4.80 30.26
CA ARG A 283 60.25 5.52 31.39
C ARG A 283 61.02 4.53 32.27
N GLN A 284 62.33 4.72 32.34
CA GLN A 284 63.25 3.93 33.15
C GLN A 284 63.00 4.13 34.64
N ASP A 285 62.98 2.98 35.30
CA ASP A 285 63.01 2.77 36.74
C ASP A 285 64.33 3.29 37.34
N ARG A 286 64.23 4.16 38.35
CA ARG A 286 65.29 4.46 39.33
C ARG A 286 64.62 4.65 40.67
N GLY A 287 64.69 3.61 41.50
CA GLY A 287 64.27 3.67 42.89
C GLY A 287 65.18 4.55 43.75
N ASP A 288 64.66 4.97 44.90
CA ASP A 288 65.36 4.76 46.16
C ASP A 288 64.41 4.81 47.37
N ARG A 289 64.93 4.23 48.44
CA ARG A 289 64.40 3.69 49.69
C ARG A 289 63.61 4.59 50.67
N ASN A 290 62.92 3.84 51.54
CA ASN A 290 62.68 4.05 52.99
C ASN A 290 61.71 5.18 53.40
N ASN A 291 60.66 4.85 54.16
CA ASN A 291 60.72 4.71 55.63
C ASN A 291 59.31 4.67 56.28
N ARG A 292 59.08 3.62 57.09
CA ARG A 292 58.32 3.53 58.35
C ARG A 292 56.83 3.91 58.46
N GLY A 293 56.10 2.91 58.98
CA GLY A 293 55.10 3.02 60.06
C GLY A 293 53.67 3.16 59.57
N GLY A 294 52.67 2.41 60.03
CA GLY A 294 52.53 1.49 61.14
C GLY A 294 51.03 1.37 61.48
N GLY A 295 50.58 0.19 61.93
CA GLY A 295 49.22 -0.04 62.48
C GLY A 295 48.12 -0.06 61.40
N GLY A 296 47.07 -0.87 61.42
CA GLY A 296 46.50 -1.80 62.39
C GLY A 296 45.11 -2.17 61.84
N ARG A 297 44.87 -3.45 61.56
CA ARG A 297 43.79 -4.31 62.12
C ARG A 297 42.34 -3.78 62.02
N ASN A 298 41.55 -4.61 61.32
CA ASN A 298 40.16 -5.03 61.59
C ASN A 298 39.03 -3.99 61.58
N ASP A 299 38.01 -4.20 60.74
CA ASP A 299 36.71 -4.77 61.16
C ASP A 299 35.75 -4.81 59.94
N ARG A 300 35.31 -6.01 59.55
CA ARG A 300 33.96 -6.61 59.76
C ARG A 300 32.86 -6.12 58.82
N ASN A 301 32.44 -7.05 57.95
CA ASN A 301 31.07 -7.41 57.57
C ASN A 301 29.97 -6.34 57.71
N ASP A 302 29.50 -5.84 56.56
CA ASP A 302 28.13 -5.34 56.40
C ASP A 302 27.30 -6.37 55.63
N ARG A 303 26.59 -7.22 56.39
CA ARG A 303 25.38 -7.93 55.95
C ARG A 303 24.34 -7.72 57.03
N GLY A 304 23.34 -6.88 56.74
CA GLY A 304 22.14 -6.71 57.56
C GLY A 304 20.88 -7.07 56.75
N PRO A 305 20.03 -7.99 57.22
CA PRO A 305 18.74 -8.31 56.60
C PRO A 305 17.64 -7.36 57.11
N ARG A 306 16.65 -7.06 56.26
CA ARG A 306 15.41 -6.35 56.66
C ARG A 306 14.29 -7.38 56.84
N GLN A 307 13.75 -7.47 58.06
CA GLN A 307 12.48 -8.11 58.39
C GLN A 307 11.50 -7.08 58.95
N ASP A 308 10.27 -7.17 58.44
CA ASP A 308 8.96 -7.12 59.09
C ASP A 308 8.62 -6.03 60.13
N ARG A 309 7.55 -5.28 59.82
CA ARG A 309 6.51 -4.94 60.80
C ARG A 309 5.11 -4.99 60.20
N ASN A 310 4.30 -5.87 60.79
CA ASN A 310 2.84 -5.95 60.74
C ASN A 310 2.17 -4.62 61.12
N ASN A 311 0.95 -4.38 60.62
CA ASN A 311 -0.20 -4.26 61.51
C ASN A 311 -1.55 -4.52 60.82
N ASP A 312 -2.37 -5.26 61.55
CA ASP A 312 -3.75 -5.69 61.29
C ASP A 312 -4.75 -4.55 61.11
N ARG A 313 -5.81 -4.82 60.32
CA ARG A 313 -7.22 -4.61 60.72
C ARG A 313 -8.17 -5.30 59.74
N GLY A 314 -8.93 -6.26 60.27
CA GLY A 314 -9.93 -7.07 59.59
C GLY A 314 -11.29 -6.39 59.31
N PRO A 315 -12.31 -7.18 58.95
CA PRO A 315 -13.38 -6.79 58.01
C PRO A 315 -14.69 -6.35 58.69
N ARG A 316 -15.56 -5.65 57.95
CA ARG A 316 -16.97 -5.42 58.32
C ARG A 316 -17.94 -5.81 57.20
N GLN A 317 -18.75 -6.82 57.50
CA GLN A 317 -20.14 -7.03 57.04
C GLN A 317 -21.01 -5.85 57.54
N GLY A 318 -22.16 -5.45 57.02
CA GLY A 318 -23.07 -5.93 55.97
C GLY A 318 -24.39 -5.12 56.07
N GLN A 319 -25.34 -5.42 55.16
CA GLN A 319 -26.76 -4.99 55.11
C GLN A 319 -27.01 -3.52 54.68
N GLY A 320 -27.92 -3.18 53.77
CA GLY A 320 -28.99 -3.90 53.07
C GLY A 320 -30.20 -2.95 52.91
N GLN A 321 -30.82 -2.92 51.72
CA GLN A 321 -32.23 -2.60 51.37
C GLN A 321 -32.29 -1.97 49.96
N HIS A 322 -32.76 -2.71 48.95
CA HIS A 322 -34.15 -2.86 48.49
C HIS A 322 -34.71 -1.67 47.69
N ARG A 323 -34.96 -1.92 46.39
CA ARG A 323 -36.07 -1.46 45.51
C ARG A 323 -35.73 -1.93 44.09
N ASP A 324 -36.26 -3.06 43.63
CA ASP A 324 -37.60 -3.31 43.07
C ASP A 324 -37.53 -3.40 41.53
N ASN A 325 -37.92 -4.60 41.06
CA ASN A 325 -38.13 -5.01 39.67
C ASN A 325 -39.17 -4.14 38.95
N ALA A 326 -39.02 -3.97 37.62
CA ALA A 326 -39.96 -4.39 36.55
C ALA A 326 -39.49 -3.81 35.17
N PRO A 327 -40.06 -4.19 34.00
CA PRO A 327 -39.38 -5.12 33.09
C PRO A 327 -39.19 -4.59 31.65
N ALA A 328 -38.51 -5.43 30.87
CA ALA A 328 -38.34 -5.45 29.41
C ALA A 328 -39.30 -4.59 28.55
N GLN A 329 -38.70 -3.80 27.65
CA GLN A 329 -39.34 -3.35 26.41
C GLN A 329 -38.62 -4.00 25.22
N GLN A 330 -39.33 -4.95 24.61
CA GLN A 330 -39.05 -5.48 23.29
C GLN A 330 -39.17 -4.36 22.25
N ALA A 331 -38.13 -4.20 21.43
CA ALA A 331 -38.22 -3.42 20.20
C ALA A 331 -39.18 -4.13 19.23
N PRO A 332 -40.11 -3.41 18.57
CA PRO A 332 -41.05 -4.01 17.65
C PRO A 332 -40.35 -4.50 16.37
N ALA A 333 -40.68 -5.74 16.00
CA ALA A 333 -40.32 -6.36 14.75
C ALA A 333 -40.88 -5.56 13.56
N ALA A 334 -40.03 -5.30 12.57
CA ALA A 334 -40.44 -4.75 11.28
C ALA A 334 -41.32 -5.77 10.53
N PRO A 335 -42.40 -5.33 9.87
CA PRO A 335 -43.29 -6.22 9.15
C PRO A 335 -42.60 -6.81 7.91
N VAL A 336 -42.77 -8.13 7.78
CA VAL A 336 -42.40 -8.95 6.63
C VAL A 336 -43.20 -8.46 5.42
N ALA A 337 -42.52 -7.90 4.42
CA ALA A 337 -43.13 -7.62 3.12
C ALA A 337 -43.29 -8.93 2.36
N GLU A 338 -44.55 -9.31 2.20
CA GLU A 338 -45.05 -10.46 1.47
C GLU A 338 -44.71 -10.37 -0.01
N ALA A 339 -44.34 -11.52 -0.57
CA ALA A 339 -44.02 -11.70 -1.97
C ALA A 339 -45.27 -11.56 -2.85
N ALA A 340 -45.26 -10.60 -3.77
CA ALA A 340 -46.21 -10.54 -4.88
C ALA A 340 -45.73 -11.49 -5.99
N ALA A 341 -46.44 -12.61 -6.16
CA ALA A 341 -46.39 -13.45 -7.35
C ALA A 341 -47.04 -12.73 -8.56
N PRO A 342 -46.68 -13.10 -9.80
CA PRO A 342 -46.97 -12.31 -11.00
C PRO A 342 -48.44 -12.43 -11.45
N ALA A 343 -49.04 -11.29 -11.81
CA ALA A 343 -50.33 -11.24 -12.47
C ALA A 343 -50.21 -11.77 -13.90
N ALA A 344 -51.22 -12.57 -14.24
CA ALA A 344 -51.39 -13.31 -15.48
C ALA A 344 -51.59 -12.41 -16.72
N ALA A 345 -51.21 -12.99 -17.86
CA ALA A 345 -51.59 -12.57 -19.19
C ALA A 345 -53.12 -12.52 -19.38
N PRO A 346 -53.63 -11.66 -20.28
CA PRO A 346 -54.83 -11.97 -21.04
C PRO A 346 -54.45 -12.59 -22.40
N GLU A 347 -54.86 -13.84 -22.60
CA GLU A 347 -55.08 -14.39 -23.94
C GLU A 347 -56.34 -13.78 -24.56
N ALA A 348 -56.27 -13.63 -25.89
CA ALA A 348 -57.34 -13.67 -26.88
C ALA A 348 -58.32 -12.49 -26.99
N THR A 349 -58.12 -11.68 -28.04
CA THR A 349 -59.17 -11.46 -29.05
C THR A 349 -58.55 -11.46 -30.45
N THR A 350 -59.00 -12.45 -31.22
CA THR A 350 -58.94 -12.57 -32.67
C THR A 350 -59.89 -11.58 -33.34
N GLU A 351 -59.36 -10.66 -34.17
CA GLU A 351 -59.99 -10.12 -35.39
C GLU A 351 -58.78 -9.81 -36.31
N GLY A 352 -58.64 -10.27 -37.54
CA GLY A 352 -59.68 -10.46 -38.54
C GLY A 352 -59.63 -9.26 -39.51
N GLU A 353 -59.10 -9.51 -40.70
CA GLU A 353 -59.38 -8.80 -41.96
C GLU A 353 -58.54 -7.58 -42.42
N ASN A 354 -57.86 -7.85 -43.55
CA ASN A 354 -57.88 -7.13 -44.82
C ASN A 354 -56.94 -5.96 -45.12
N SER A 355 -56.22 -6.20 -46.23
CA SER A 355 -55.53 -5.31 -47.19
C SER A 355 -54.06 -4.96 -46.92
#